data_AF-A0A7X5BUF2-F1
#
_entry.id   AF-A0A7X5BUF2-F1
#
_cell.length_a   1.000
_cell.length_b   1.000
_cell.length_c   1.000
_cell.angle_alpha   90.00
_cell.angle_beta   90.00
_cell.angle_gamma   90.00
#
_symmetry.space_group_name_H-M   'P 1'
#
loop_
_entity.id
_entity.type
_entity.pdbx_description
1 polymer ?
#
loop_
_entity_poly.entity_id
_entity_poly.type
_entity_poly.pdbx_seq_one_letter_code
_entity_poly.pdbx_strand_id
1 'polypeptide(L)'
;MWRSIRYSVDVHYSWAGPPNAQDRDINGPISLRGQLKDGLTTTYQMYFWCLDAEVAAFQRKFQARGIKNITVRGMQSFLSTCTGTAYRWWYWYGGKQDDVVARVTPIIQAAARPTATVRERVNAKNVWSFFVLYTWGGYHFDTGIEADTTRTVRLTTYNQYKAPAVLTERSIGYCHIQRSTLGGLNGMCSTVAAASEWREGHGRNSTEDVKTGYHDDVWALYAPRYDARVFRSLYWYCRIWDQLELKRRAIANERDEEAYKQASRYAVIDALNTGLSHTDKGACRDVEKADFWDAGASLNDGLIAELGIRKRYYGSHR
;
A
#
# COMPACT_ATOMS: atom_id res chain seq x y z
N MET A 1 16.82 13.32 -16.06
CA MET A 1 15.80 13.52 -17.12
C MET A 1 14.51 13.95 -16.45
N TRP A 2 14.26 15.27 -16.39
CA TRP A 2 13.04 15.83 -15.80
C TRP A 2 11.90 15.70 -16.81
N ARG A 3 10.93 14.82 -16.53
CA ARG A 3 9.73 14.68 -17.37
C ARG A 3 8.77 15.84 -17.10
N SER A 4 8.19 16.39 -18.16
CA SER A 4 7.03 17.28 -18.08
C SER A 4 5.91 16.59 -17.30
N ILE A 5 5.57 17.15 -16.14
CA ILE A 5 4.70 16.55 -15.09
C ILE A 5 3.21 16.49 -15.51
N ARG A 6 2.81 17.05 -16.66
CA ARG A 6 1.40 17.45 -16.79
C ARG A 6 0.39 16.43 -17.30
N TYR A 7 0.76 15.26 -17.85
CA TYR A 7 -0.26 14.34 -18.42
C TYR A 7 0.04 12.84 -18.33
N SER A 8 0.97 12.39 -17.46
CA SER A 8 1.20 10.96 -17.28
C SER A 8 0.75 10.47 -15.91
N VAL A 9 -0.12 9.47 -15.89
CA VAL A 9 -0.48 8.73 -14.67
C VAL A 9 0.36 7.47 -14.61
N ASP A 10 1.11 7.32 -13.52
CA ASP A 10 1.87 6.11 -13.24
C ASP A 10 0.96 5.08 -12.57
N VAL A 11 1.08 3.82 -12.99
CA VAL A 11 0.37 2.67 -12.42
C VAL A 11 1.40 1.66 -11.93
N HIS A 12 1.36 1.36 -10.65
CA HIS A 12 2.33 0.52 -9.96
C HIS A 12 1.67 -0.76 -9.48
N TYR A 13 2.05 -1.89 -10.07
CA TYR A 13 1.76 -3.20 -9.50
C TYR A 13 2.93 -3.67 -8.65
N SER A 14 2.69 -4.47 -7.60
CA SER A 14 3.78 -5.09 -6.84
C SER A 14 3.53 -6.54 -6.44
N TRP A 15 4.60 -7.34 -6.50
CA TRP A 15 4.63 -8.74 -6.08
C TRP A 15 6.01 -9.10 -5.51
N ALA A 16 6.04 -9.52 -4.24
CA ALA A 16 7.29 -9.88 -3.55
C ALA A 16 7.54 -11.41 -3.47
N GLY A 17 6.80 -12.20 -4.25
CA GLY A 17 6.99 -13.65 -4.39
C GLY A 17 7.76 -14.03 -5.66
N PRO A 18 8.21 -15.29 -5.78
CA PRO A 18 8.58 -15.82 -7.09
C PRO A 18 7.35 -15.87 -8.01
N PRO A 19 7.54 -15.98 -9.33
CA PRO A 19 6.43 -16.11 -10.23
C PRO A 19 5.60 -17.37 -9.99
N ASN A 20 4.29 -17.22 -9.99
CA ASN A 20 3.33 -18.30 -9.82
C ASN A 20 3.07 -19.03 -11.16
N ALA A 21 2.93 -20.35 -11.14
CA ALA A 21 2.74 -21.15 -12.36
C ALA A 21 1.41 -20.90 -13.09
N GLN A 22 0.39 -20.41 -12.38
CA GLN A 22 -0.94 -20.09 -12.91
C GLN A 22 -1.09 -18.61 -13.29
N ASP A 23 0.00 -17.85 -13.36
CA ASP A 23 0.03 -16.44 -13.79
C ASP A 23 -0.85 -15.48 -12.95
N ARG A 24 -1.24 -15.88 -11.74
CA ARG A 24 -2.05 -15.07 -10.80
C ARG A 24 -1.39 -13.74 -10.43
N ASP A 25 -0.08 -13.66 -10.60
CA ASP A 25 0.77 -12.51 -10.33
C ASP A 25 0.84 -11.50 -11.47
N ILE A 26 0.53 -11.89 -12.71
CA ILE A 26 0.65 -11.02 -13.90
C ILE A 26 -0.69 -10.80 -14.62
N ASN A 27 -1.70 -11.64 -14.38
CA ASN A 27 -2.98 -11.56 -15.09
C ASN A 27 -3.68 -10.21 -14.90
N GLY A 28 -3.68 -9.64 -13.69
CA GLY A 28 -4.24 -8.31 -13.43
C GLY A 28 -3.56 -7.21 -14.25
N PRO A 29 -2.24 -7.02 -14.14
CA PRO A 29 -1.50 -6.05 -14.95
C PRO A 29 -1.70 -6.24 -16.47
N ILE A 30 -1.74 -7.48 -16.96
CA ILE A 30 -1.97 -7.79 -18.38
C ILE A 30 -3.37 -7.35 -18.80
N SER A 31 -4.39 -7.73 -18.03
CA SER A 31 -5.80 -7.38 -18.28
C SER A 31 -5.99 -5.87 -18.33
N LEU A 32 -5.48 -5.16 -17.31
CA LEU A 32 -5.57 -3.70 -17.26
C LEU A 32 -4.86 -3.08 -18.47
N ARG A 33 -3.65 -3.55 -18.80
CA ARG A 33 -2.91 -3.03 -19.95
C ARG A 33 -3.64 -3.25 -21.27
N GLY A 34 -4.35 -4.36 -21.41
CA GLY A 34 -5.18 -4.65 -22.58
C GLY A 34 -6.25 -3.57 -22.79
N GLN A 35 -7.05 -3.29 -21.75
CA GLN A 35 -8.13 -2.30 -21.85
C GLN A 35 -7.65 -0.85 -21.95
N LEU A 36 -6.52 -0.49 -21.33
CA LEU A 36 -5.98 0.87 -21.42
C LEU A 36 -5.53 1.27 -22.84
N LYS A 37 -5.39 0.32 -23.79
CA LYS A 37 -5.02 0.62 -25.19
C LYS A 37 -6.16 1.24 -25.99
N ASP A 38 -7.41 1.05 -25.57
CA ASP A 38 -8.57 1.21 -26.45
C ASP A 38 -9.43 2.45 -26.17
N GLY A 39 -9.04 3.37 -25.29
CA GLY A 39 -9.98 4.46 -24.94
C GLY A 39 -9.51 5.64 -24.09
N LEU A 40 -8.25 6.07 -24.15
CA LEU A 40 -7.77 7.09 -23.20
C LEU A 40 -7.04 8.28 -23.83
N THR A 41 -7.34 9.46 -23.28
CA THR A 41 -6.74 10.76 -23.61
C THR A 41 -5.47 11.07 -22.83
N THR A 42 -5.20 10.32 -21.75
CA THR A 42 -4.06 10.53 -20.85
C THR A 42 -3.00 9.48 -21.13
N THR A 43 -1.72 9.85 -21.03
CA THR A 43 -0.61 8.91 -21.22
C THR A 43 -0.41 8.12 -19.92
N TYR A 44 -0.11 6.82 -19.99
CA TYR A 44 0.16 6.02 -18.79
C TYR A 44 1.51 5.33 -18.89
N GLN A 45 2.14 5.12 -17.72
CA GLN A 45 3.26 4.22 -17.58
C GLN A 45 2.91 3.15 -16.56
N MET A 46 3.13 1.89 -16.93
CA MET A 46 2.86 0.76 -16.05
C MET A 46 4.18 0.16 -15.57
N TYR A 47 4.27 -0.01 -14.26
CA TYR A 47 5.41 -0.58 -13.57
C TYR A 47 4.97 -1.85 -12.84
N PHE A 48 5.81 -2.88 -12.90
CA PHE A 48 5.67 -4.08 -12.10
C PHE A 48 6.87 -4.21 -11.17
N TRP A 49 6.65 -4.00 -9.89
CA TRP A 49 7.69 -4.03 -8.87
C TRP A 49 7.78 -5.42 -8.25
N CYS A 50 8.98 -5.98 -8.24
CA CYS A 50 9.25 -7.25 -7.58
C CYS A 50 10.58 -7.22 -6.85
N LEU A 51 10.89 -8.28 -6.11
CA LEU A 51 12.22 -8.46 -5.57
C LEU A 51 13.22 -8.63 -6.73
N ASP A 52 14.45 -8.16 -6.54
CA ASP A 52 15.49 -8.11 -7.57
C ASP A 52 15.75 -9.49 -8.20
N ALA A 53 15.77 -10.55 -7.38
CA ALA A 53 15.98 -11.92 -7.82
C ALA A 53 14.92 -12.39 -8.85
N GLU A 54 13.74 -11.79 -8.82
CA GLU A 54 12.60 -12.20 -9.64
C GLU A 54 12.44 -11.37 -10.92
N VAL A 55 13.20 -10.29 -11.08
CA VAL A 55 13.04 -9.34 -12.20
C VAL A 55 13.13 -10.04 -13.55
N ALA A 56 14.18 -10.82 -13.77
CA ALA A 56 14.39 -11.52 -15.04
C ALA A 56 13.28 -12.55 -15.32
N ALA A 57 12.77 -13.21 -14.27
CA ALA A 57 11.70 -14.19 -14.40
C ALA A 57 10.37 -13.52 -14.79
N PHE A 58 10.01 -12.41 -14.14
CA PHE A 58 8.82 -11.63 -14.50
C PHE A 58 8.92 -11.01 -15.89
N GLN A 59 10.09 -10.48 -16.27
CA GLN A 59 10.31 -9.96 -17.62
C GLN A 59 10.04 -11.03 -18.68
N ARG A 60 10.57 -12.26 -18.50
CA ARG A 60 10.29 -13.38 -19.40
C ARG A 60 8.81 -13.72 -19.46
N LYS A 61 8.10 -13.72 -18.32
CA LYS A 61 6.65 -14.02 -18.31
C LYS A 61 5.84 -12.96 -19.07
N PHE A 62 6.10 -11.67 -18.85
CA PHE A 62 5.43 -10.61 -19.62
C PHE A 62 5.75 -10.70 -21.12
N GLN A 63 7.01 -10.95 -21.48
CA GLN A 63 7.44 -11.13 -22.88
C GLN A 63 6.76 -12.34 -23.54
N ALA A 64 6.65 -13.47 -22.82
CA ALA A 64 5.96 -14.67 -23.29
C ALA A 64 4.44 -14.48 -23.46
N ARG A 65 3.88 -13.35 -23.00
CA ARG A 65 2.49 -12.94 -23.23
C ARG A 65 2.38 -11.78 -24.22
N GLY A 66 3.46 -11.43 -24.91
CA GLY A 66 3.51 -10.34 -25.89
C GLY A 66 3.46 -8.94 -25.25
N ILE A 67 3.68 -8.81 -23.94
CA ILE A 67 3.60 -7.55 -23.22
C ILE A 67 4.98 -6.90 -23.15
N LYS A 68 5.15 -5.79 -23.87
CA LYS A 68 6.41 -5.02 -23.96
C LYS A 68 6.38 -3.66 -23.25
N ASN A 69 5.22 -3.26 -22.74
CA ASN A 69 4.94 -1.91 -22.24
C ASN A 69 4.54 -1.88 -20.76
N ILE A 70 4.95 -2.92 -20.03
CA ILE A 70 5.00 -2.93 -18.56
C ILE A 70 6.48 -3.01 -18.18
N THR A 71 6.97 -2.03 -17.42
CA THR A 71 8.36 -1.98 -16.98
C THR A 71 8.52 -2.77 -15.68
N VAL A 72 9.20 -3.91 -15.74
CA VAL A 72 9.52 -4.70 -14.54
C VAL A 72 10.74 -4.11 -13.83
N ARG A 73 10.66 -3.89 -12.51
CA ARG A 73 11.71 -3.27 -11.71
C ARG A 73 11.93 -3.99 -10.38
N GLY A 74 13.19 -4.08 -9.98
CA GLY A 74 13.62 -4.60 -8.69
C GLY A 74 13.50 -3.56 -7.57
N MET A 75 12.88 -3.94 -6.45
CA MET A 75 12.70 -3.07 -5.28
C MET A 75 14.03 -2.70 -4.62
N GLN A 76 14.95 -3.67 -4.46
CA GLN A 76 16.24 -3.42 -3.77
C GLN A 76 17.15 -2.53 -4.62
N SER A 77 17.25 -2.83 -5.92
CA SER A 77 17.98 -1.99 -6.87
C SER A 77 17.41 -0.58 -6.94
N PHE A 78 16.10 -0.40 -6.82
CA PHE A 78 15.53 0.94 -6.81
C PHE A 78 15.90 1.70 -5.54
N LEU A 79 15.77 1.07 -4.36
CA LEU A 79 16.13 1.70 -3.08
C LEU A 79 17.61 2.11 -3.02
N SER A 80 18.52 1.31 -3.58
CA SER A 80 19.94 1.67 -3.61
C SER A 80 20.23 2.94 -4.41
N THR A 81 19.44 3.21 -5.45
CA THR A 81 19.53 4.46 -6.25
C THR A 81 18.90 5.67 -5.56
N CYS A 82 18.10 5.47 -4.52
CA CYS A 82 17.42 6.54 -3.79
C CYS A 82 18.35 7.29 -2.81
N THR A 83 19.65 6.96 -2.79
CA THR A 83 20.67 7.52 -1.87
C THR A 83 21.31 8.83 -2.34
N GLY A 84 20.98 9.29 -3.56
CA GLY A 84 21.54 10.50 -4.18
C GLY A 84 20.76 11.80 -3.93
N THR A 85 21.38 12.94 -4.25
CA THR A 85 20.77 14.30 -4.14
C THR A 85 19.46 14.47 -4.91
N ALA A 86 19.22 13.66 -5.95
CA ALA A 86 17.98 13.69 -6.74
C ALA A 86 16.72 13.34 -5.93
N TYR A 87 16.86 12.70 -4.77
CA TYR A 87 15.77 12.34 -3.86
C TYR A 87 15.84 13.05 -2.51
N ARG A 88 16.72 14.04 -2.33
CA ARG A 88 16.87 14.78 -1.07
C ARG A 88 15.84 15.89 -0.95
N TRP A 89 14.81 15.67 -0.13
CA TRP A 89 13.81 16.67 0.22
C TRP A 89 13.55 16.63 1.73
N TRP A 90 13.34 17.81 2.34
CA TRP A 90 12.90 17.93 3.73
C TRP A 90 11.40 17.65 3.81
N TYR A 91 10.98 16.84 4.78
CA TYR A 91 9.56 16.64 5.08
C TYR A 91 9.20 17.25 6.45
N TRP A 92 7.90 17.44 6.68
CA TRP A 92 7.35 18.24 7.78
C TRP A 92 7.71 17.77 9.20
N TYR A 93 8.15 16.52 9.41
CA TYR A 93 8.60 16.03 10.73
C TYR A 93 10.12 16.15 10.95
N GLY A 94 10.83 16.94 10.14
CA GLY A 94 12.24 17.27 10.38
C GLY A 94 13.24 16.14 10.09
N GLY A 95 12.79 14.99 9.60
CA GLY A 95 13.66 13.92 9.11
C GLY A 95 14.05 14.12 7.63
N LYS A 96 15.12 13.43 7.21
CA LYS A 96 15.52 13.34 5.80
C LYS A 96 14.84 12.12 5.17
N GLN A 97 14.47 12.17 3.89
CA GLN A 97 13.96 10.97 3.18
C GLN A 97 14.95 9.78 3.23
N ASP A 98 16.25 10.03 3.44
CA ASP A 98 17.26 8.99 3.73
C ASP A 98 16.84 8.09 4.91
N ASP A 99 16.16 8.63 5.94
CA ASP A 99 15.59 7.86 7.05
C ASP A 99 14.46 6.93 6.57
N VAL A 100 13.63 7.37 5.63
CA VAL A 100 12.58 6.51 5.06
C VAL A 100 13.17 5.37 4.25
N VAL A 101 14.14 5.66 3.37
CA VAL A 101 14.83 4.60 2.61
C VAL A 101 15.49 3.62 3.58
N ALA A 102 16.15 4.12 4.63
CA ALA A 102 16.76 3.28 5.66
C ALA A 102 15.74 2.42 6.43
N ARG A 103 14.50 2.89 6.60
CA ARG A 103 13.41 2.12 7.26
C ARG A 103 12.72 1.14 6.34
N VAL A 104 12.52 1.47 5.07
CA VAL A 104 11.88 0.59 4.07
C VAL A 104 12.81 -0.57 3.70
N THR A 105 14.11 -0.28 3.55
CA THR A 105 15.12 -1.25 3.13
C THR A 105 15.11 -2.56 3.94
N PRO A 106 15.16 -2.58 5.28
CA PRO A 106 15.17 -3.83 6.04
C PRO A 106 13.90 -4.66 5.86
N ILE A 107 12.75 -4.03 5.61
CA ILE A 107 11.47 -4.72 5.35
C ILE A 107 11.52 -5.45 4.01
N ILE A 108 12.02 -4.78 2.97
CA ILE A 108 12.22 -5.40 1.65
C ILE A 108 13.28 -6.51 1.72
N GLN A 109 14.38 -6.28 2.45
CA GLN A 109 15.42 -7.29 2.65
C GLN A 109 14.91 -8.53 3.39
N ALA A 110 14.04 -8.36 4.38
CA ALA A 110 13.43 -9.49 5.09
C ALA A 110 12.65 -10.41 4.14
N ALA A 111 11.92 -9.85 3.18
CA ALA A 111 11.19 -10.59 2.14
C ALA A 111 12.09 -11.22 1.06
N ALA A 112 13.29 -10.67 0.85
CA ALA A 112 14.27 -11.18 -0.12
C ALA A 112 15.03 -12.41 0.37
N ARG A 113 14.92 -12.79 1.65
CA ARG A 113 15.57 -13.98 2.20
C ARG A 113 15.00 -15.25 1.55
N PRO A 114 15.81 -16.30 1.30
CA PRO A 114 15.31 -17.59 0.84
C PRO A 114 14.27 -18.21 1.78
N THR A 115 14.41 -17.95 3.09
CA THR A 115 13.52 -18.43 4.16
C THR A 115 12.35 -17.49 4.44
N ALA A 116 12.15 -16.44 3.63
CA ALA A 116 11.08 -15.48 3.84
C ALA A 116 9.70 -16.14 3.70
N THR A 117 8.92 -16.01 4.76
CA THR A 117 7.52 -16.43 4.83
C THR A 117 6.66 -15.63 3.85
N VAL A 118 5.49 -16.17 3.50
CA VAL A 118 4.48 -15.45 2.70
C VAL A 118 4.13 -14.10 3.36
N ARG A 119 4.10 -14.04 4.69
CA ARG A 119 3.73 -12.83 5.43
C ARG A 119 4.78 -11.73 5.30
N GLU A 120 6.07 -12.06 5.36
CA GLU A 120 7.15 -11.08 5.14
C GLU A 120 7.08 -10.50 3.72
N ARG A 121 6.76 -11.32 2.73
CA ARG A 121 6.55 -10.87 1.34
C ARG A 121 5.33 -9.95 1.22
N VAL A 122 4.24 -10.26 1.91
CA VAL A 122 3.07 -9.37 2.01
C VAL A 122 3.44 -8.05 2.68
N ASN A 123 4.23 -8.07 3.76
CA ASN A 123 4.63 -6.85 4.46
C ASN A 123 5.59 -5.98 3.61
N ALA A 124 6.50 -6.59 2.84
CA ALA A 124 7.31 -5.89 1.85
C ALA A 124 6.45 -5.22 0.77
N LYS A 125 5.43 -5.92 0.27
CA LYS A 125 4.47 -5.36 -0.69
C LYS A 125 3.69 -4.18 -0.10
N ASN A 126 3.25 -4.29 1.15
CA ASN A 126 2.49 -3.24 1.85
C ASN A 126 3.32 -1.98 2.12
N VAL A 127 4.58 -2.10 2.58
CA VAL A 127 5.43 -0.92 2.72
C VAL A 127 5.76 -0.31 1.34
N TRP A 128 5.93 -1.16 0.32
CA TRP A 128 6.25 -0.70 -1.03
C TRP A 128 5.13 0.13 -1.65
N SER A 129 3.86 -0.20 -1.38
CA SER A 129 2.72 0.56 -1.92
C SER A 129 2.76 2.01 -1.46
N PHE A 130 2.94 2.26 -0.16
CA PHE A 130 3.05 3.63 0.36
C PHE A 130 4.33 4.31 -0.13
N PHE A 131 5.46 3.59 -0.20
CA PHE A 131 6.72 4.15 -0.67
C PHE A 131 6.65 4.63 -2.12
N VAL A 132 6.12 3.81 -3.04
CA VAL A 132 6.03 4.18 -4.45
C VAL A 132 5.00 5.29 -4.68
N LEU A 133 3.85 5.25 -3.98
CA LEU A 133 2.86 6.31 -4.07
C LEU A 133 3.40 7.65 -3.56
N TYR A 134 4.13 7.66 -2.45
CA TYR A 134 4.70 8.90 -1.96
C TYR A 134 5.73 9.48 -2.95
N THR A 135 6.58 8.62 -3.51
CA THR A 135 7.70 9.06 -4.33
C THR A 135 7.31 9.41 -5.76
N TRP A 136 6.35 8.70 -6.37
CA TRP A 136 5.96 8.84 -7.77
C TRP A 136 4.52 9.34 -7.95
N GLY A 137 3.64 9.07 -6.99
CA GLY A 137 2.20 9.34 -7.10
C GLY A 137 1.49 8.32 -7.99
N GLY A 138 0.30 8.68 -8.46
CA GLY A 138 -0.49 7.83 -9.36
C GLY A 138 -1.20 6.72 -8.61
N TYR A 139 -1.28 5.54 -9.23
CA TYR A 139 -1.99 4.38 -8.71
C TYR A 139 -1.02 3.31 -8.21
N HIS A 140 -1.35 2.67 -7.10
CA HIS A 140 -0.79 1.39 -6.71
C HIS A 140 -1.89 0.34 -6.69
N PHE A 141 -1.62 -0.83 -7.28
CA PHE A 141 -2.55 -1.94 -7.37
C PHE A 141 -1.88 -3.24 -6.94
N ASP A 142 -2.66 -4.08 -6.28
CA ASP A 142 -2.33 -5.49 -6.15
C ASP A 142 -2.33 -6.20 -7.50
N THR A 143 -1.55 -7.27 -7.64
CA THR A 143 -1.54 -8.11 -8.86
C THR A 143 -2.87 -8.76 -9.20
N GLY A 144 -3.76 -8.92 -8.21
CA GLY A 144 -5.13 -9.39 -8.43
C GLY A 144 -6.10 -8.32 -8.94
N ILE A 145 -5.66 -7.08 -9.14
CA ILE A 145 -6.49 -6.02 -9.73
C ILE A 145 -6.46 -6.16 -11.25
N GLU A 146 -7.62 -6.43 -11.82
CA GLU A 146 -7.86 -6.60 -13.24
C GLU A 146 -8.90 -5.59 -13.75
N ALA A 147 -8.95 -5.40 -15.06
CA ALA A 147 -10.03 -4.63 -15.65
C ALA A 147 -11.37 -5.35 -15.49
N ASP A 148 -12.42 -4.62 -15.16
CA ASP A 148 -13.78 -5.13 -15.25
C ASP A 148 -14.16 -5.28 -16.74
N THR A 149 -14.54 -6.47 -17.18
CA THR A 149 -14.89 -6.72 -18.58
C THR A 149 -16.23 -6.09 -18.98
N THR A 150 -17.01 -5.61 -18.01
CA THR A 150 -18.32 -4.98 -18.23
C THR A 150 -18.26 -3.46 -18.27
N ARG A 151 -17.09 -2.86 -17.98
CA ARG A 151 -16.91 -1.41 -17.86
C ARG A 151 -15.64 -0.96 -18.57
N THR A 152 -15.65 0.28 -19.05
CA THR A 152 -14.43 0.91 -19.54
C THR A 152 -13.53 1.30 -18.36
N VAL A 153 -12.25 0.90 -18.40
CA VAL A 153 -11.26 1.36 -17.43
C VAL A 153 -11.05 2.87 -17.55
N ARG A 154 -11.16 3.60 -16.43
CA ARG A 154 -10.98 5.06 -16.35
C ARG A 154 -10.07 5.43 -15.20
N LEU A 155 -8.78 5.55 -15.47
CA LEU A 155 -7.79 6.00 -14.49
C LEU A 155 -7.71 7.54 -14.48
N THR A 156 -8.60 8.17 -13.72
CA THR A 156 -8.64 9.63 -13.51
C THR A 156 -7.55 10.09 -12.53
N THR A 157 -7.24 11.38 -12.50
CA THR A 157 -6.40 11.94 -11.45
C THR A 157 -7.27 12.53 -10.35
N TYR A 158 -6.85 12.34 -9.10
CA TYR A 158 -7.43 12.97 -7.93
C TYR A 158 -6.42 13.93 -7.29
N ASN A 159 -6.94 14.91 -6.55
CA ASN A 159 -6.15 15.77 -5.67
C ASN A 159 -5.98 15.18 -4.27
N GLN A 160 -6.48 13.97 -4.03
CA GLN A 160 -6.54 13.35 -2.71
C GLN A 160 -5.99 11.92 -2.70
N TYR A 161 -5.50 11.49 -1.54
CA TYR A 161 -5.14 10.11 -1.23
C TYR A 161 -6.40 9.25 -1.11
N LYS A 162 -6.50 8.18 -1.90
CA LYS A 162 -7.68 7.33 -2.00
C LYS A 162 -7.39 5.86 -1.76
N ALA A 163 -8.37 5.17 -1.16
CA ALA A 163 -8.40 3.73 -0.95
C ALA A 163 -9.82 3.15 -1.18
N PRO A 164 -10.00 1.84 -1.42
CA PRO A 164 -11.31 1.21 -1.48
C PRO A 164 -11.95 1.11 -0.09
N ALA A 165 -13.25 1.35 -0.01
CA ALA A 165 -14.05 1.05 1.17
C ALA A 165 -15.51 0.72 0.83
N VAL A 166 -16.20 0.00 1.71
CA VAL A 166 -17.67 -0.18 1.66
C VAL A 166 -18.31 1.08 2.23
N LEU A 167 -18.99 1.86 1.39
CA LEU A 167 -19.50 3.19 1.76
C LEU A 167 -20.92 3.17 2.34
N THR A 168 -21.60 2.03 2.27
CA THR A 168 -22.96 1.84 2.78
C THR A 168 -23.02 1.59 4.28
N GLU A 169 -21.90 1.19 4.90
CA GLU A 169 -21.82 0.85 6.32
C GLU A 169 -20.65 1.56 6.98
N ARG A 170 -20.91 2.25 8.09
CA ARG A 170 -19.87 2.71 9.02
C ARG A 170 -19.75 1.69 10.14
N SER A 171 -18.96 0.64 9.92
CA SER A 171 -18.86 -0.49 10.85
C SER A 171 -17.49 -0.62 11.50
N ILE A 172 -16.44 0.06 10.99
CA ILE A 172 -15.12 0.02 11.64
C ILE A 172 -15.07 1.11 12.70
N GLY A 173 -15.00 0.72 13.98
CA GLY A 173 -14.57 1.64 15.03
C GLY A 173 -13.09 1.95 14.87
N TYR A 174 -12.72 3.23 14.97
CA TYR A 174 -11.36 3.72 15.02
C TYR A 174 -11.16 4.46 16.33
N CYS A 175 -9.98 4.33 16.92
CA CYS A 175 -9.60 5.16 18.04
C CYS A 175 -8.43 6.03 17.66
N HIS A 176 -8.54 7.31 17.99
CA HIS A 176 -7.40 8.20 17.98
C HIS A 176 -6.56 7.95 19.23
N ILE A 177 -5.31 7.56 19.05
CA ILE A 177 -4.33 7.56 20.13
C ILE A 177 -3.61 8.91 20.09
N GLN A 178 -3.98 9.81 20.99
CA GLN A 178 -3.43 11.17 21.06
C GLN A 178 -1.92 11.22 21.33
N ARG A 179 -1.34 10.15 21.90
CA ARG A 179 0.09 10.04 22.16
C ARG A 179 0.56 8.60 22.01
N SER A 180 1.21 8.31 20.89
CA SER A 180 1.97 7.06 20.77
C SER A 180 3.15 7.08 21.75
N THR A 181 3.30 6.01 22.53
CA THR A 181 4.46 5.76 23.40
C THR A 181 5.66 5.22 22.62
N LEU A 182 5.53 5.01 21.31
CA LEU A 182 6.63 4.58 20.46
C LEU A 182 7.65 5.73 20.32
N GLY A 183 8.89 5.48 20.74
CA GLY A 183 9.96 6.49 20.72
C GLY A 183 10.10 7.18 19.36
N GLY A 184 9.99 8.51 19.33
CA GLY A 184 10.01 9.35 18.12
C GLY A 184 8.65 9.56 17.44
N LEU A 185 7.56 9.03 18.00
CA LEU A 185 6.17 9.41 17.72
C LEU A 185 5.54 10.16 18.91
N ASN A 186 6.37 10.53 19.90
CA ASN A 186 5.95 11.33 21.05
C ASN A 186 5.32 12.64 20.56
N GLY A 187 4.02 12.82 20.84
CA GLY A 187 3.25 13.97 20.37
C GLY A 187 2.56 13.80 19.02
N MET A 188 2.60 12.61 18.41
CA MET A 188 1.83 12.30 17.20
C MET A 188 0.52 11.59 17.54
N CYS A 189 -0.56 12.11 16.97
CA CYS A 189 -1.86 11.50 16.85
C CYS A 189 -1.77 10.33 15.85
N SER A 190 -2.29 9.17 16.20
CA SER A 190 -2.48 8.05 15.28
C SER A 190 -3.91 7.54 15.34
N THR A 191 -4.32 6.84 14.30
CA THR A 191 -5.65 6.24 14.23
C THR A 191 -5.46 4.75 14.06
N VAL A 192 -5.99 4.00 15.02
CA VAL A 192 -5.91 2.53 15.06
C VAL A 192 -7.31 1.97 14.96
N ALA A 193 -7.48 0.93 14.16
CA ALA A 193 -8.72 0.16 14.13
C ALA A 193 -9.01 -0.36 15.55
N ALA A 194 -10.25 -0.24 16.00
CA ALA A 194 -10.62 -0.59 17.37
C ALA A 194 -10.51 -2.09 17.66
N ALA A 195 -10.60 -2.90 16.60
CA ALA A 195 -10.37 -4.33 16.64
C ALA A 195 -8.89 -4.74 16.61
N SER A 196 -7.94 -3.80 16.52
CA SER A 196 -6.53 -4.16 16.54
C SER A 196 -6.13 -4.68 17.94
N GLU A 197 -5.80 -5.97 18.01
CA GLU A 197 -5.22 -6.62 19.21
C GLU A 197 -3.92 -5.93 19.67
N TRP A 198 -3.37 -5.03 18.85
CA TRP A 198 -2.20 -4.20 19.11
C TRP A 198 -2.40 -3.07 20.14
N ARG A 199 -3.58 -2.96 20.75
CA ARG A 199 -3.85 -2.02 21.87
C ARG A 199 -3.06 -2.34 23.13
N GLU A 200 -2.59 -3.58 23.34
CA GLU A 200 -1.89 -3.95 24.57
C GLU A 200 -0.53 -3.24 24.77
N GLY A 201 0.12 -2.81 23.68
CA GLY A 201 1.39 -2.05 23.74
C GLY A 201 1.23 -0.54 23.91
N HIS A 202 0.02 -0.02 23.72
CA HIS A 202 -0.29 1.41 23.82
C HIS A 202 -1.15 1.64 25.06
N GLY A 203 -0.50 1.89 26.20
CA GLY A 203 -1.14 1.99 27.51
C GLY A 203 -2.49 2.74 27.52
N ARG A 204 -3.41 2.26 28.35
CA ARG A 204 -4.85 2.63 28.48
C ARG A 204 -5.18 4.11 28.78
N ASN A 205 -4.27 5.05 28.58
CA ASN A 205 -4.46 6.47 28.86
C ASN A 205 -4.96 7.26 27.64
N SER A 206 -5.72 6.63 26.74
CA SER A 206 -6.46 7.34 25.68
C SER A 206 -7.78 7.85 26.23
N THR A 207 -8.11 9.12 26.01
CA THR A 207 -9.49 9.60 26.03
C THR A 207 -10.21 8.95 24.84
N GLU A 208 -10.96 7.87 25.09
CA GLU A 208 -11.54 7.01 24.07
C GLU A 208 -12.75 7.65 23.39
N ASP A 209 -12.53 8.53 22.42
CA ASP A 209 -13.54 8.81 21.40
C ASP A 209 -13.40 7.74 20.30
N VAL A 210 -14.20 6.68 20.41
CA VAL A 210 -14.34 5.67 19.35
C VAL A 210 -15.15 6.30 18.22
N LYS A 211 -14.51 6.61 17.10
CA LYS A 211 -15.19 7.10 15.89
C LYS A 211 -15.51 5.94 14.97
N THR A 212 -16.72 5.86 14.45
CA THR A 212 -17.03 4.91 13.37
C THR A 212 -16.52 5.45 12.03
N GLY A 213 -15.87 4.63 11.23
CA GLY A 213 -15.54 4.90 9.83
C GLY A 213 -15.87 3.72 8.92
N TYR A 214 -15.44 3.82 7.67
CA TYR A 214 -15.80 2.86 6.61
C TYR A 214 -14.95 1.59 6.69
N HIS A 215 -15.51 0.49 6.18
CA HIS A 215 -14.80 -0.78 6.05
C HIS A 215 -13.88 -0.77 4.84
N ASP A 216 -12.59 -0.50 5.06
CA ASP A 216 -11.57 -0.24 4.05
C ASP A 216 -10.59 -1.41 3.86
N ASP A 217 -9.83 -1.37 2.75
CA ASP A 217 -8.78 -2.34 2.44
C ASP A 217 -7.64 -1.70 1.63
N VAL A 218 -6.51 -2.39 1.51
CA VAL A 218 -5.28 -1.88 0.89
C VAL A 218 -4.88 -2.74 -0.32
N TRP A 219 -5.80 -2.91 -1.26
CA TRP A 219 -5.54 -3.61 -2.53
C TRP A 219 -5.47 -2.68 -3.76
N ALA A 220 -5.93 -1.44 -3.62
CA ALA A 220 -5.77 -0.35 -4.56
C ALA A 220 -5.59 0.95 -3.79
N LEU A 221 -4.72 1.82 -4.29
CA LEU A 221 -4.47 3.13 -3.69
C LEU A 221 -4.20 4.14 -4.81
N TYR A 222 -4.52 5.40 -4.57
CA TYR A 222 -4.08 6.51 -5.42
C TYR A 222 -3.62 7.67 -4.57
N ALA A 223 -2.57 8.37 -4.98
CA ALA A 223 -2.25 9.66 -4.40
C ALA A 223 -1.54 10.60 -5.39
N PRO A 224 -1.67 11.92 -5.20
CA PRO A 224 -0.71 12.86 -5.75
C PRO A 224 0.71 12.51 -5.29
N ARG A 225 1.69 12.79 -6.15
CA ARG A 225 3.10 12.67 -5.79
C ARG A 225 3.40 13.57 -4.58
N TYR A 226 4.14 13.05 -3.62
CA TYR A 226 4.50 13.74 -2.38
C TYR A 226 3.34 14.11 -1.46
N ASP A 227 2.20 13.41 -1.56
CA ASP A 227 1.10 13.59 -0.61
C ASP A 227 1.56 13.25 0.82
N ALA A 228 1.39 14.21 1.73
CA ALA A 228 1.86 14.12 3.11
C ALA A 228 1.14 13.03 3.92
N ARG A 229 -0.08 12.66 3.53
CA ARG A 229 -0.86 11.58 4.16
C ARG A 229 -0.32 10.21 3.78
N VAL A 230 0.14 10.04 2.54
CA VAL A 230 0.84 8.81 2.13
C VAL A 230 2.15 8.67 2.88
N PHE A 231 2.92 9.76 2.99
CA PHE A 231 4.15 9.77 3.77
C PHE A 231 3.90 9.34 5.22
N ARG A 232 2.85 9.88 5.84
CA ARG A 232 2.45 9.51 7.20
C ARG A 232 2.09 8.02 7.30
N SER A 233 1.33 7.49 6.32
CA SER A 233 1.00 6.06 6.24
C SER A 233 2.26 5.21 6.18
N LEU A 234 3.18 5.55 5.27
CA LEU A 234 4.46 4.89 5.10
C LEU A 234 5.27 4.87 6.40
N TYR A 235 5.44 6.05 7.00
CA TYR A 235 6.23 6.21 8.21
C TYR A 235 5.63 5.41 9.37
N TRP A 236 4.30 5.48 9.53
CA TRP A 236 3.57 4.71 10.54
C TRP A 236 3.74 3.20 10.33
N TYR A 237 3.59 2.71 9.11
CA TYR A 237 3.80 1.30 8.79
C TYR A 237 5.23 0.84 9.11
N CYS A 238 6.24 1.63 8.72
CA CYS A 238 7.63 1.34 9.05
C CYS A 238 7.89 1.26 10.56
N ARG A 239 7.15 2.02 11.39
CA ARG A 239 7.26 1.96 12.85
C ARG A 239 6.56 0.74 13.44
N ILE A 240 5.36 0.42 12.94
CA ILE A 240 4.67 -0.80 13.35
C ILE A 240 5.47 -2.04 12.94
N TRP A 241 6.23 -1.99 11.84
CA TRP A 241 7.05 -3.11 11.41
C TRP A 241 8.02 -3.61 12.50
N ASP A 242 8.71 -2.71 13.22
CA ASP A 242 9.64 -3.10 14.29
C ASP A 242 8.95 -3.97 15.35
N GLN A 243 7.69 -3.62 15.62
CA GLN A 243 6.81 -4.27 16.56
C GLN A 243 6.25 -5.60 16.03
N LEU A 244 5.92 -5.67 14.74
CA LEU A 244 5.60 -6.93 14.05
C LEU A 244 6.77 -7.90 14.04
N GLU A 245 7.99 -7.41 13.87
CA GLU A 245 9.20 -8.23 13.86
C GLU A 245 9.49 -8.84 15.24
N LEU A 246 9.20 -8.13 16.33
CA LEU A 246 9.25 -8.70 17.69
C LEU A 246 8.21 -9.82 17.85
N LYS A 247 6.95 -9.60 17.44
CA LYS A 247 5.92 -10.65 17.46
C LYS A 247 6.32 -11.85 16.61
N ARG A 248 6.88 -11.63 15.41
CA ARG A 248 7.35 -12.70 14.52
C ARG A 248 8.42 -13.57 15.18
N ARG A 249 9.37 -12.96 15.91
CA ARG A 249 10.43 -13.68 16.62
C ARG A 249 9.92 -14.46 17.83
N ALA A 250 8.77 -14.08 18.38
CA ALA A 250 8.14 -14.74 19.51
C ALA A 250 7.20 -15.89 19.13
N ILE A 251 7.01 -16.18 17.83
CA ILE A 251 6.16 -17.29 17.38
C ILE A 251 6.72 -18.61 17.88
N ALA A 252 6.00 -19.28 18.79
CA ALA A 252 6.35 -20.60 19.31
C ALA A 252 5.35 -21.68 18.85
N ASN A 253 4.15 -21.29 18.43
CA ASN A 253 3.07 -22.19 18.03
C ASN A 253 2.16 -21.58 16.95
N GLU A 254 1.20 -22.36 16.45
CA GLU A 254 0.26 -21.95 15.40
C GLU A 254 -0.64 -20.77 15.79
N ARG A 255 -1.02 -20.67 17.08
CA ARG A 255 -1.82 -19.55 17.59
C ARG A 255 -1.04 -18.24 17.50
N ASP A 256 0.24 -18.26 17.83
CA ASP A 256 1.12 -17.10 17.70
C ASP A 256 1.30 -16.70 16.22
N GLU A 257 1.35 -17.68 15.31
CA GLU A 257 1.43 -17.44 13.88
C GLU A 257 0.17 -16.74 13.34
N GLU A 258 -1.02 -17.18 13.75
CA GLU A 258 -2.28 -16.53 13.36
C GLU A 258 -2.39 -15.12 13.94
N ALA A 259 -2.01 -14.93 15.21
CA ALA A 259 -1.94 -13.60 15.82
C ALA A 259 -1.00 -12.66 15.05
N TYR A 260 0.16 -13.16 14.59
CA TYR A 260 1.08 -12.39 13.75
C TYR A 260 0.48 -12.05 12.37
N LYS A 261 -0.26 -12.99 11.75
CA LYS A 261 -0.96 -12.75 10.48
C LYS A 261 -2.02 -11.67 10.62
N GLN A 262 -2.84 -11.73 11.67
CA GLN A 262 -3.86 -10.72 11.96
C GLN A 262 -3.22 -9.35 12.27
N ALA A 263 -2.22 -9.31 13.13
CA ALA A 263 -1.44 -8.11 13.41
C ALA A 263 -0.89 -7.44 12.13
N SER A 264 -0.35 -8.23 11.21
CA SER A 264 0.17 -7.72 9.93
C SER A 264 -0.94 -7.15 9.02
N ARG A 265 -2.15 -7.76 9.04
CA ARG A 265 -3.33 -7.27 8.30
C ARG A 265 -3.79 -5.93 8.87
N TYR A 266 -3.92 -5.82 10.20
CA TYR A 266 -4.31 -4.56 10.82
C TYR A 266 -3.26 -3.46 10.67
N ALA A 267 -1.98 -3.80 10.73
CA ALA A 267 -0.91 -2.80 10.59
C ALA A 267 -0.98 -1.96 9.31
N VAL A 268 -1.37 -2.56 8.18
CA VAL A 268 -1.49 -1.83 6.91
C VAL A 268 -2.74 -0.94 6.88
N ILE A 269 -3.85 -1.40 7.48
CA ILE A 269 -5.09 -0.63 7.63
C ILE A 269 -4.89 0.54 8.61
N ASP A 270 -4.20 0.30 9.72
CA ASP A 270 -3.85 1.33 10.71
C ASP A 270 -2.96 2.41 10.10
N ALA A 271 -2.01 2.00 9.25
CA ALA A 271 -1.18 2.93 8.49
C ALA A 271 -1.99 3.79 7.51
N LEU A 272 -2.85 3.15 6.71
CA LEU A 272 -3.76 3.85 5.79
C LEU A 272 -4.62 4.88 6.56
N ASN A 273 -5.31 4.44 7.60
CA ASN A 273 -6.20 5.29 8.39
C ASN A 273 -5.45 6.39 9.13
N THR A 274 -4.23 6.12 9.61
CA THR A 274 -3.36 7.17 10.17
C THR A 274 -3.00 8.21 9.12
N GLY A 275 -2.77 7.83 7.85
CA GLY A 275 -2.64 8.80 6.75
C GLY A 275 -3.92 9.60 6.50
N LEU A 276 -5.04 8.90 6.29
CA LEU A 276 -6.31 9.50 5.90
C LEU A 276 -6.86 10.44 6.97
N SER A 277 -6.70 10.11 8.24
CA SER A 277 -7.18 10.92 9.38
C SER A 277 -6.33 12.14 9.70
N HIS A 278 -5.43 12.55 8.80
CA HIS A 278 -4.62 13.76 8.98
C HIS A 278 -4.70 14.69 7.77
N THR A 279 -4.56 15.97 8.06
CA THR A 279 -4.34 17.02 7.04
C THR A 279 -2.90 17.00 6.55
N ASP A 280 -2.62 17.73 5.47
CA ASP A 280 -1.26 17.87 4.94
C ASP A 280 -0.29 18.54 5.94
N LYS A 281 -0.82 19.33 6.87
CA LYS A 281 -0.07 19.97 7.96
C LYS A 281 0.08 19.06 9.19
N GLY A 282 -0.48 17.86 9.14
CA GLY A 282 -0.37 16.87 10.20
C GLY A 282 -1.32 17.05 11.39
N ALA A 283 -2.31 17.94 11.29
CA ALA A 283 -3.42 18.01 12.25
C ALA A 283 -4.39 16.84 12.01
N CYS A 284 -4.94 16.23 13.07
CA CYS A 284 -5.96 15.18 12.90
C CYS A 284 -7.22 15.78 12.25
N ARG A 285 -7.90 15.01 11.41
CA ARG A 285 -9.17 15.34 10.76
C ARG A 285 -10.06 14.10 10.71
N ASP A 286 -11.34 14.32 10.45
CA ASP A 286 -12.23 13.22 10.12
C ASP A 286 -11.91 12.68 8.72
N VAL A 287 -12.06 11.36 8.57
CA VAL A 287 -11.96 10.70 7.28
C VAL A 287 -13.27 10.90 6.54
N GLU A 288 -13.20 11.40 5.31
CA GLU A 288 -14.34 11.78 4.51
C GLU A 288 -14.67 10.71 3.47
N LYS A 289 -15.92 10.70 2.97
CA LYS A 289 -16.29 9.80 1.87
C LYS A 289 -15.42 10.01 0.63
N ALA A 290 -14.95 11.24 0.41
CA ALA A 290 -14.11 11.61 -0.72
C ALA A 290 -12.74 10.91 -0.71
N ASP A 291 -12.24 10.53 0.47
CA ASP A 291 -11.01 9.76 0.67
C ASP A 291 -11.12 8.31 0.17
N PHE A 292 -12.31 7.87 -0.23
CA PHE A 292 -12.53 6.49 -0.65
C PHE A 292 -13.10 6.37 -2.06
N TRP A 293 -12.84 5.21 -2.65
CA TRP A 293 -13.65 4.67 -3.73
C TRP A 293 -14.65 3.68 -3.16
N ASP A 294 -15.85 3.68 -3.72
CA ASP A 294 -16.85 2.69 -3.36
C ASP A 294 -16.45 1.32 -3.91
N ALA A 295 -16.23 0.37 -3.00
CA ALA A 295 -15.86 -1.01 -3.29
C ALA A 295 -17.09 -1.93 -3.52
N GLY A 296 -18.31 -1.37 -3.49
CA GLY A 296 -19.56 -2.10 -3.62
C GLY A 296 -20.20 -2.45 -2.28
N ALA A 297 -21.11 -3.43 -2.30
CA ALA A 297 -21.82 -3.87 -1.09
C ALA A 297 -20.91 -4.64 -0.13
N SER A 298 -19.86 -5.27 -0.65
CA SER A 298 -18.82 -5.94 0.13
C SER A 298 -17.44 -5.72 -0.47
N LEU A 299 -16.41 -5.63 0.36
CA LEU A 299 -15.02 -5.71 -0.11
C LEU A 299 -14.74 -6.98 -0.93
N ASN A 300 -15.50 -8.06 -0.68
CA ASN A 300 -15.37 -9.31 -1.44
C ASN A 300 -15.80 -9.18 -2.91
N ASP A 301 -16.68 -8.22 -3.22
CA ASP A 301 -17.04 -7.91 -4.60
C ASP A 301 -15.84 -7.32 -5.34
N GLY A 302 -15.01 -6.59 -4.59
CA GLY A 302 -13.72 -6.08 -5.03
C GLY A 302 -13.82 -5.06 -6.16
N LEU A 303 -14.99 -4.47 -6.39
CA LEU A 303 -15.27 -3.66 -7.57
C LEU A 303 -15.12 -2.17 -7.25
N ILE A 304 -14.25 -1.46 -7.96
CA ILE A 304 -14.31 0.01 -8.01
C ILE A 304 -14.96 0.40 -9.34
N ALA A 305 -16.27 0.58 -9.28
CA ALA A 305 -17.12 0.89 -10.43
C ALA A 305 -16.68 2.18 -11.15
N GLU A 306 -16.21 3.18 -10.39
CA GLU A 306 -15.72 4.46 -10.89
C GLU A 306 -14.51 4.29 -11.83
N LEU A 307 -13.61 3.36 -11.51
CA LEU A 307 -12.37 3.13 -12.24
C LEU A 307 -12.51 2.03 -13.30
N GLY A 308 -13.59 1.25 -13.29
CA GLY A 308 -13.76 0.08 -14.16
C GLY A 308 -12.78 -1.05 -13.84
N ILE A 309 -12.41 -1.22 -12.56
CA ILE A 309 -11.48 -2.26 -12.11
C ILE A 309 -12.11 -3.13 -11.05
N ARG A 310 -11.62 -4.38 -10.94
CA ARG A 310 -12.04 -5.32 -9.91
C ARG A 310 -10.87 -6.08 -9.31
N LYS A 311 -11.00 -6.49 -8.05
CA LYS A 311 -10.09 -7.39 -7.34
C LYS A 311 -10.54 -8.84 -7.51
N ARG A 312 -9.65 -9.67 -8.05
CA ARG A 312 -9.78 -11.13 -8.00
C ARG A 312 -9.07 -11.67 -6.76
N TYR A 313 -9.81 -12.39 -5.94
CA TYR A 313 -9.28 -13.09 -4.77
C TYR A 313 -8.91 -14.52 -5.13
N TYR A 314 -7.64 -14.91 -4.93
CA TYR A 314 -7.13 -16.24 -5.28
C TYR A 314 -7.09 -17.22 -4.08
N GLY A 315 -7.96 -17.01 -3.09
CA GLY A 315 -8.08 -17.88 -1.91
C GLY A 315 -6.92 -17.81 -0.91
N SER A 316 -5.82 -17.09 -1.20
CA SER A 316 -4.63 -16.99 -0.35
C SER A 316 -4.76 -16.02 0.84
N HIS A 317 -5.93 -15.38 0.99
CA HIS A 317 -6.20 -14.37 2.00
C HIS A 317 -7.46 -14.63 2.82
N ARG A 318 -8.19 -15.72 2.54
CA ARG A 318 -9.21 -16.26 3.44
C ARG A 318 -8.49 -17.13 4.46
#